data_AF-A0A2D0IVX5-F1
#
_entry.id   AF-A0A2D0IVX5-F1
#
_cell.length_a   1.000
_cell.length_b   1.000
_cell.length_c   1.000
_cell.angle_alpha   90.00
_cell.angle_beta   90.00
_cell.angle_gamma   90.00
#
_symmetry.space_group_name_H-M   'P 1'
#
loop_
_entity.id
_entity.type
_entity.pdbx_description
1 polymer ?
#
loop_
_entity_poly.entity_id
_entity_poly.type
_entity_poly.pdbx_seq_one_letter_code
_entity_poly.pdbx_strand_id
1 'polypeptide(L)'
;MPIINGNDLASLKNNIDAANQQAENANKNANNRVPNSRKINGKQLTSDVTLNAGDVGALSTLGGTLTNNGNVLELKNTVTSSLYIQGTDQNGNPRWRVGSPGVSDMLTVHNVIGDTYVYIGNNGDVKINNNPIITGVRLGEMISTSVPAAQVTVLPDGHVVVGITKNSAGSVSHVPSRPIQYLIAGQWRNVEVFNG
;
A
#
# COMPACT_ATOMS: atom_id res chain seq x y z
N MET A 1 72.16 -57.66 13.66
CA MET A 1 71.06 -56.79 13.19
C MET A 1 69.98 -57.69 12.61
N PRO A 2 68.69 -57.51 12.93
CA PRO A 2 67.63 -58.23 12.25
C PRO A 2 67.64 -57.87 10.75
N ILE A 3 67.64 -58.86 9.88
CA ILE A 3 67.52 -58.67 8.42
C ILE A 3 66.04 -58.76 8.08
N ILE A 4 65.47 -57.72 7.48
CA ILE A 4 64.10 -57.73 6.96
C ILE A 4 64.02 -58.81 5.88
N ASN A 5 63.09 -59.77 6.03
CA ASN A 5 62.92 -60.85 5.07
C ASN A 5 61.95 -60.46 3.94
N GLY A 6 61.87 -61.27 2.88
CA GLY A 6 61.00 -60.98 1.73
C GLY A 6 59.51 -60.89 2.05
N ASN A 7 59.03 -61.56 3.10
CA ASN A 7 57.64 -61.51 3.54
C ASN A 7 57.34 -60.18 4.24
N ASP A 8 58.26 -59.69 5.06
CA ASP A 8 58.15 -58.39 5.73
C ASP A 8 58.05 -57.25 4.69
N LEU A 9 58.81 -57.36 3.59
CA LEU A 9 58.78 -56.42 2.48
C LEU A 9 57.44 -56.46 1.71
N ALA A 10 56.88 -57.66 1.51
CA ALA A 10 55.57 -57.83 0.86
C ALA A 10 54.42 -57.28 1.70
N SER A 11 54.41 -57.56 3.01
CA SER A 11 53.43 -57.00 3.94
C SER A 11 53.52 -55.48 4.01
N LEU A 12 54.73 -54.91 4.00
CA LEU A 12 54.92 -53.46 3.93
C LEU A 12 54.32 -52.87 2.66
N LYS A 13 54.55 -53.49 1.50
CA LYS A 13 53.98 -53.05 0.22
C LYS A 13 52.44 -53.08 0.25
N ASN A 14 51.83 -54.13 0.77
CA ASN A 14 50.37 -54.24 0.86
C ASN A 14 49.76 -53.14 1.74
N ASN A 15 50.41 -52.83 2.87
CA ASN A 15 49.97 -51.74 3.76
C ASN A 15 50.07 -50.37 3.07
N ILE A 16 51.12 -50.12 2.30
CA ILE A 16 51.29 -48.90 1.51
C ILE A 16 50.21 -48.79 0.44
N ASP A 17 49.94 -49.86 -0.30
CA ASP A 17 48.93 -49.87 -1.36
C ASP A 17 47.51 -49.63 -0.79
N ALA A 18 47.19 -50.24 0.36
CA ALA A 18 45.92 -50.00 1.07
C ALA A 18 45.79 -48.54 1.53
N ALA A 19 46.85 -47.96 2.09
CA ALA A 19 46.87 -46.56 2.53
C ALA A 19 46.69 -45.59 1.34
N ASN A 20 47.37 -45.84 0.22
CA ASN A 20 47.21 -45.06 -1.01
C ASN A 20 45.77 -45.15 -1.55
N GLN A 21 45.19 -46.34 -1.59
CA GLN A 21 43.81 -46.52 -2.04
C GLN A 21 42.81 -45.77 -1.15
N GLN A 22 43.04 -45.78 0.17
CA GLN A 22 42.20 -45.06 1.11
C GLN A 22 42.33 -43.54 0.96
N ALA A 23 43.54 -43.03 0.70
CA ALA A 23 43.78 -41.62 0.40
C ALA A 23 43.11 -41.18 -0.91
N GLU A 24 43.21 -41.99 -1.97
CA GLU A 24 42.50 -41.72 -3.22
C GLU A 24 40.98 -41.73 -3.03
N ASN A 25 40.45 -42.68 -2.27
CA ASN A 25 39.02 -42.76 -1.99
C ASN A 25 38.53 -41.56 -1.18
N ALA A 26 39.33 -41.09 -0.22
CA ALA A 26 39.04 -39.87 0.53
C ALA A 26 39.03 -38.64 -0.39
N ASN A 27 40.05 -38.49 -1.25
CA ASN A 27 40.13 -37.40 -2.22
C ASN A 27 38.96 -37.43 -3.23
N LYS A 28 38.61 -38.61 -3.76
CA LYS A 28 37.45 -38.80 -4.64
C LYS A 28 36.15 -38.43 -3.92
N ASN A 29 35.96 -38.90 -2.68
CA ASN A 29 34.77 -38.57 -1.89
C ASN A 29 34.66 -37.06 -1.60
N ALA A 30 35.77 -36.39 -1.27
CA ALA A 30 35.80 -34.95 -1.07
C ALA A 30 35.47 -34.19 -2.36
N ASN A 31 36.17 -34.51 -3.46
CA ASN A 31 35.95 -33.89 -4.78
C ASN A 31 34.55 -34.14 -5.32
N ASN A 32 33.92 -35.28 -5.00
CA ASN A 32 32.55 -35.58 -5.42
C ASN A 32 31.50 -34.79 -4.62
N ARG A 33 31.77 -34.50 -3.33
CA ARG A 33 30.83 -33.77 -2.47
C ARG A 33 30.92 -32.26 -2.66
N VAL A 34 32.16 -31.74 -2.72
CA VAL A 34 32.43 -30.30 -2.88
C VAL A 34 33.50 -30.10 -3.97
N PRO A 35 33.15 -30.33 -5.25
CA PRO A 35 34.05 -30.00 -6.35
C PRO A 35 34.45 -28.52 -6.31
N ASN A 36 35.67 -28.18 -6.75
CA ASN A 36 36.15 -26.80 -6.86
C ASN A 36 35.35 -25.93 -7.85
N SER A 37 34.53 -26.55 -8.70
CA SER A 37 33.59 -25.90 -9.62
C SER A 37 32.28 -25.51 -8.96
N ARG A 38 31.99 -25.98 -7.73
CA ARG A 38 30.83 -25.54 -6.96
C ARG A 38 30.95 -24.06 -6.65
N LYS A 39 29.81 -23.37 -6.76
CA LYS A 39 29.68 -21.93 -6.53
C LYS A 39 28.59 -21.66 -5.51
N ILE A 40 28.75 -20.58 -4.75
CA ILE A 40 27.69 -19.98 -3.94
C ILE A 40 27.34 -18.66 -4.62
N ASN A 41 26.13 -18.60 -5.17
CA ASN A 41 25.65 -17.45 -5.93
C ASN A 41 26.67 -16.93 -6.99
N GLY A 42 27.20 -17.84 -7.82
CA GLY A 42 28.18 -17.48 -8.85
C GLY A 42 29.63 -17.30 -8.36
N LYS A 43 29.88 -17.22 -7.05
CA LYS A 43 31.22 -17.06 -6.44
C LYS A 43 31.88 -18.41 -6.17
N GLN A 44 33.17 -18.53 -6.46
CA GLN A 44 33.96 -19.76 -6.22
C GLN A 44 34.20 -20.01 -4.73
N LEU A 45 34.29 -21.28 -4.34
CA LEU A 45 34.57 -21.74 -2.97
C LEU A 45 36.07 -21.83 -2.65
N THR A 46 36.86 -20.84 -3.07
CA THR A 46 38.32 -20.81 -2.82
C THR A 46 38.70 -20.06 -1.54
N SER A 47 37.75 -19.35 -0.93
CA SER A 47 37.89 -18.59 0.32
C SER A 47 36.50 -18.33 0.93
N ASP A 48 36.45 -17.61 2.05
CA ASP A 48 35.19 -17.17 2.66
C ASP A 48 34.36 -16.33 1.68
N VAL A 49 33.06 -16.65 1.60
CA VAL A 49 32.13 -15.97 0.69
C VAL A 49 31.20 -15.07 1.49
N THR A 50 31.35 -13.74 1.33
CA THR A 50 30.37 -12.77 1.83
C THR A 50 29.24 -12.60 0.81
N LEU A 51 27.99 -12.75 1.26
CA LEU A 51 26.78 -12.46 0.49
C LEU A 51 26.17 -11.15 0.97
N ASN A 52 25.85 -10.26 0.03
CA ASN A 52 25.07 -9.05 0.28
C ASN A 52 23.63 -9.20 -0.22
N ALA A 53 22.78 -8.20 0.03
CA ALA A 53 21.38 -8.24 -0.41
C ALA A 53 21.22 -8.44 -1.93
N GLY A 54 22.10 -7.82 -2.73
CA GLY A 54 22.09 -7.95 -4.18
C GLY A 54 22.43 -9.36 -4.67
N ASP A 55 23.32 -10.07 -3.97
CA ASP A 55 23.67 -11.46 -4.31
C ASP A 55 22.44 -12.37 -4.33
N VAL A 56 21.55 -12.22 -3.35
CA VAL A 56 20.39 -13.13 -3.18
C VAL A 56 19.07 -12.55 -3.68
N GLY A 57 19.11 -11.39 -4.34
CA GLY A 57 17.90 -10.68 -4.81
C GLY A 57 17.02 -10.13 -3.67
N ALA A 58 17.59 -9.87 -2.49
CA ALA A 58 16.86 -9.31 -1.37
C ALA A 58 16.56 -7.82 -1.58
N LEU A 59 15.44 -7.36 -1.00
CA LEU A 59 15.07 -5.94 -1.04
C LEU A 59 16.00 -5.10 -0.17
N SER A 60 16.34 -3.91 -0.66
CA SER A 60 17.12 -2.93 0.09
C SER A 60 16.36 -2.41 1.32
N THR A 61 17.04 -2.36 2.47
CA THR A 61 16.51 -1.75 3.70
C THR A 61 16.48 -0.21 3.62
N LEU A 62 17.19 0.38 2.67
CA LEU A 62 17.16 1.82 2.39
C LEU A 62 15.96 2.22 1.51
N GLY A 63 15.12 1.26 1.12
CA GLY A 63 14.03 1.44 0.17
C GLY A 63 14.46 1.32 -1.29
N GLY A 64 13.53 1.59 -2.20
CA GLY A 64 13.74 1.50 -3.64
C GLY A 64 12.42 1.44 -4.41
N THR A 65 12.54 1.36 -5.74
CA THR A 65 11.40 1.14 -6.63
C THR A 65 11.27 -0.35 -6.91
N LEU A 66 10.07 -0.90 -6.68
CA LEU A 66 9.73 -2.25 -7.12
C LEU A 66 9.15 -2.15 -8.54
N THR A 67 9.91 -2.61 -9.54
CA THR A 67 9.48 -2.60 -10.94
C THR A 67 8.95 -3.97 -11.34
N ASN A 68 7.64 -4.18 -11.18
CA ASN A 68 6.93 -5.38 -11.65
C ASN A 68 5.60 -4.94 -12.29
N ASN A 69 5.23 -5.54 -13.42
CA ASN A 69 3.98 -5.21 -14.11
C ASN A 69 2.74 -5.93 -13.52
N GLY A 70 2.94 -6.87 -12.60
CA GLY A 70 1.90 -7.51 -11.79
C GLY A 70 1.72 -6.86 -10.43
N ASN A 71 1.12 -7.58 -9.47
CA ASN A 71 0.91 -7.07 -8.12
C ASN A 71 2.26 -6.85 -7.41
N VAL A 72 2.60 -5.59 -7.17
CA VAL A 72 3.79 -5.20 -6.39
C VAL A 72 3.57 -5.40 -4.88
N LEU A 73 2.35 -5.17 -4.41
CA LEU A 73 1.93 -5.39 -3.04
C LEU A 73 0.49 -5.91 -3.04
N GLU A 74 0.29 -7.14 -2.59
CA GLU A 74 -1.04 -7.70 -2.33
C GLU A 74 -1.22 -7.86 -0.83
N LEU A 75 -2.17 -7.10 -0.26
CA LEU A 75 -2.61 -7.31 1.11
C LEU A 75 -3.77 -8.30 1.06
N LYS A 76 -3.62 -9.45 1.72
CA LYS A 76 -4.66 -10.49 1.78
C LYS A 76 -5.08 -10.74 3.22
N ASN A 77 -6.33 -10.41 3.53
CA ASN A 77 -6.92 -10.80 4.80
C ASN A 77 -7.43 -12.24 4.72
N THR A 78 -7.17 -13.06 5.74
CA THR A 78 -7.63 -14.46 5.81
C THR A 78 -8.80 -14.65 6.78
N VAL A 79 -9.20 -13.58 7.45
CA VAL A 79 -10.33 -13.47 8.38
C VAL A 79 -10.98 -12.09 8.20
N THR A 80 -12.13 -11.80 8.82
CA THR A 80 -12.71 -10.46 8.81
C THR A 80 -11.98 -9.57 9.84
N SER A 81 -10.87 -8.97 9.42
CA SER A 81 -10.05 -8.07 10.24
C SER A 81 -9.61 -6.82 9.48
N SER A 82 -8.71 -6.02 10.06
CA SER A 82 -8.17 -4.85 9.38
C SER A 82 -7.17 -5.22 8.30
N LEU A 83 -7.22 -4.52 7.17
CA LEU A 83 -6.30 -4.72 6.06
C LEU A 83 -5.81 -3.38 5.53
N TYR A 84 -4.61 -2.96 5.90
CA TYR A 84 -4.08 -1.65 5.53
C TYR A 84 -2.56 -1.61 5.42
N ILE A 85 -2.07 -0.59 4.74
CA ILE A 85 -0.69 -0.09 4.84
C ILE A 85 -0.66 0.93 5.98
N GLN A 86 0.37 0.88 6.83
CA GLN A 86 0.52 1.80 7.97
C GLN A 86 1.89 2.47 7.97
N GLY A 87 1.88 3.79 8.13
CA GLY A 87 3.07 4.53 8.54
C GLY A 87 3.10 4.69 10.06
N THR A 88 4.26 4.46 10.67
CA THR A 88 4.48 4.65 12.11
C THR A 88 5.48 5.78 12.38
N ASP A 89 5.45 6.34 13.59
CA ASP A 89 6.53 7.18 14.09
C ASP A 89 7.75 6.34 14.54
N GLN A 90 8.77 7.02 15.08
CA GLN A 90 10.00 6.40 15.59
C GLN A 90 9.79 5.44 16.78
N ASN A 91 8.65 5.52 17.45
CA ASN A 91 8.29 4.68 18.60
C ASN A 91 7.36 3.53 18.18
N GLY A 92 7.03 3.41 16.89
CA GLY A 92 6.09 2.40 16.38
C GLY A 92 4.62 2.80 16.47
N ASN A 93 4.29 4.04 16.85
CA ASN A 93 2.90 4.48 16.91
C ASN A 93 2.36 4.77 15.50
N PRO A 94 1.15 4.31 15.14
CA PRO A 94 0.53 4.60 13.85
C PRO A 94 0.32 6.11 13.65
N ARG A 95 0.76 6.67 12.51
CA ARG A 95 0.45 8.05 12.09
C ARG A 95 -0.67 8.08 11.06
N TRP A 96 -0.64 7.15 10.12
CA TRP A 96 -1.63 7.05 9.05
C TRP A 96 -1.84 5.61 8.62
N ARG A 97 -3.02 5.34 8.04
CA ARG A 97 -3.39 4.06 7.42
C ARG A 97 -4.04 4.29 6.06
N VAL A 98 -3.78 3.40 5.11
CA VAL A 98 -4.49 3.33 3.82
C VAL A 98 -4.97 1.91 3.61
N GLY A 99 -6.27 1.72 3.44
CA GLY A 99 -6.92 0.42 3.33
C GLY A 99 -8.20 0.38 4.16
N SER A 100 -8.52 -0.78 4.71
CA SER A 100 -9.71 -1.04 5.52
C SER A 100 -9.33 -1.19 7.00
N PRO A 101 -9.23 -0.09 7.78
CA PRO A 101 -9.03 -0.18 9.21
C PRO A 101 -10.32 -0.70 9.89
N GLY A 102 -10.20 -1.60 10.85
CA GLY A 102 -11.33 -2.25 11.52
C GLY A 102 -11.81 -3.53 10.82
N VAL A 103 -13.10 -3.85 10.95
CA VAL A 103 -13.78 -4.97 10.26
C VAL A 103 -14.67 -4.49 9.10
N SER A 104 -14.43 -3.27 8.65
CA SER A 104 -15.23 -2.63 7.60
C SER A 104 -14.67 -2.94 6.22
N ASP A 105 -15.53 -3.01 5.20
CA ASP A 105 -15.12 -3.15 3.80
C ASP A 105 -14.75 -1.80 3.15
N MET A 106 -14.83 -0.70 3.91
CA MET A 106 -14.59 0.65 3.42
C MET A 106 -13.10 0.88 3.14
N LEU A 107 -12.78 1.35 1.93
CA LEU A 107 -11.45 1.85 1.62
C LEU A 107 -11.28 3.24 2.23
N THR A 108 -10.33 3.38 3.14
CA THR A 108 -10.10 4.57 3.95
C THR A 108 -8.67 5.07 3.80
N VAL A 109 -8.52 6.39 3.66
CA VAL A 109 -7.29 7.12 3.93
C VAL A 109 -7.45 7.79 5.29
N HIS A 110 -6.72 7.33 6.29
CA HIS A 110 -6.92 7.68 7.69
C HIS A 110 -5.67 8.32 8.29
N ASN A 111 -5.80 9.54 8.81
CA ASN A 111 -4.87 10.14 9.77
C ASN A 111 -5.22 9.64 11.18
N VAL A 112 -4.43 8.67 11.68
CA VAL A 112 -4.76 7.95 12.91
C VAL A 112 -4.64 8.83 14.14
N ILE A 113 -3.68 9.76 14.17
CA ILE A 113 -3.46 10.62 15.33
C ILE A 113 -4.59 11.64 15.48
N GLY A 114 -5.05 12.21 14.37
CA GLY A 114 -6.12 13.20 14.37
C GLY A 114 -7.52 12.60 14.28
N ASP A 115 -7.64 11.28 14.17
CA ASP A 115 -8.89 10.55 13.90
C ASP A 115 -9.71 11.19 12.76
N THR A 116 -9.00 11.58 11.69
CA THR A 116 -9.62 12.19 10.51
C THR A 116 -9.42 11.31 9.29
N TYR A 117 -10.48 11.10 8.52
CA TYR A 117 -10.42 10.19 7.39
C TYR A 117 -11.33 10.60 6.23
N VAL A 118 -10.88 10.21 5.05
CA VAL A 118 -11.68 10.15 3.83
C VAL A 118 -11.90 8.68 3.53
N TYR A 119 -13.12 8.30 3.16
CA TYR A 119 -13.42 6.91 2.82
C TYR A 119 -14.32 6.79 1.60
N ILE A 120 -14.24 5.62 0.95
CA ILE A 120 -15.18 5.14 -0.05
C ILE A 120 -16.03 4.04 0.60
N GLY A 121 -17.33 4.29 0.67
CA GLY A 121 -18.30 3.38 1.27
C GLY A 121 -18.90 2.40 0.27
N ASN A 122 -19.53 1.36 0.80
CA ASN A 122 -20.14 0.30 -0.01
C ASN A 122 -21.34 0.79 -0.84
N ASN A 123 -21.87 1.98 -0.55
CA ASN A 123 -22.99 2.58 -1.27
C ASN A 123 -22.52 3.55 -2.39
N GLY A 124 -21.23 3.53 -2.74
CA GLY A 124 -20.63 4.42 -3.73
C GLY A 124 -20.39 5.85 -3.23
N ASP A 125 -20.55 6.08 -1.92
CA ASP A 125 -20.33 7.37 -1.28
C ASP A 125 -18.85 7.60 -1.00
N VAL A 126 -18.36 8.81 -1.32
CA VAL A 126 -17.11 9.33 -0.79
C VAL A 126 -17.46 10.27 0.36
N LYS A 127 -17.01 9.96 1.57
CA LYS A 127 -17.27 10.82 2.74
C LYS A 127 -16.00 11.22 3.46
N ILE A 128 -16.14 12.30 4.21
CA ILE A 128 -15.15 12.85 5.14
C ILE A 128 -15.83 12.88 6.51
N ASN A 129 -15.15 12.43 7.57
CA ASN A 129 -15.78 12.27 8.89
C ASN A 129 -15.95 13.58 9.69
N ASN A 130 -15.44 14.70 9.17
CA ASN A 130 -15.49 16.03 9.77
C ASN A 130 -15.87 17.07 8.71
N ASN A 131 -16.08 18.33 9.13
CA ASN A 131 -16.40 19.43 8.23
C ASN A 131 -15.21 19.77 7.31
N PRO A 132 -15.29 19.48 5.99
CA PRO A 132 -14.19 19.81 5.08
C PRO A 132 -14.18 21.30 4.74
N ILE A 133 -13.00 21.88 4.57
CA ILE A 133 -12.85 23.19 3.93
C ILE A 133 -12.66 22.95 2.43
N ILE A 134 -13.64 23.37 1.62
CA ILE A 134 -13.59 23.24 0.15
C ILE A 134 -13.44 24.64 -0.46
N THR A 135 -12.28 24.92 -1.05
CA THR A 135 -11.93 26.25 -1.58
C THR A 135 -12.34 26.45 -3.05
N GLY A 136 -12.73 25.39 -3.75
CA GLY A 136 -13.14 25.44 -5.15
C GLY A 136 -14.36 24.56 -5.39
N VAL A 137 -15.56 25.12 -5.22
CA VAL A 137 -16.81 24.46 -5.66
C VAL A 137 -17.23 25.11 -6.97
N ARG A 138 -17.25 24.35 -8.07
CA ARG A 138 -17.98 24.74 -9.29
C ARG A 138 -19.44 24.40 -9.09
N LEU A 139 -20.25 25.44 -8.86
CA LEU A 139 -21.66 25.34 -8.45
C LEU A 139 -22.59 24.68 -9.49
N GLY A 140 -22.12 24.41 -10.71
CA GLY A 140 -22.91 23.83 -11.79
C GLY A 140 -23.02 22.30 -11.80
N GLU A 141 -22.19 21.55 -11.07
CA GLU A 141 -22.10 20.08 -11.24
C GLU A 141 -22.34 19.25 -9.96
N MET A 142 -22.22 19.81 -8.75
CA MET A 142 -22.23 19.00 -7.52
C MET A 142 -22.81 19.69 -6.29
N ILE A 143 -24.07 20.12 -6.35
CA ILE A 143 -24.86 20.24 -5.12
C ILE A 143 -26.07 19.32 -5.24
N SER A 144 -25.92 18.08 -4.76
CA SER A 144 -27.06 17.25 -4.35
C SER A 144 -27.60 17.84 -3.05
N THR A 145 -28.54 18.78 -3.17
CA THR A 145 -29.39 19.11 -2.05
C THR A 145 -30.42 17.99 -1.92
N SER A 146 -30.61 17.43 -0.73
CA SER A 146 -31.68 16.46 -0.44
C SER A 146 -33.11 17.04 -0.57
N VAL A 147 -33.23 18.28 -1.05
CA VAL A 147 -34.51 18.88 -1.45
C VAL A 147 -34.78 18.58 -2.92
N PRO A 148 -36.02 18.19 -3.28
CA PRO A 148 -36.42 17.94 -4.67
C PRO A 148 -35.97 19.08 -5.58
N ALA A 149 -35.61 18.75 -6.83
CA ALA A 149 -35.00 19.60 -7.87
C ALA A 149 -35.68 20.95 -8.17
N ALA A 150 -36.73 21.30 -7.45
CA ALA A 150 -37.53 22.51 -7.58
C ALA A 150 -37.27 23.57 -6.48
N GLN A 151 -36.13 23.55 -5.78
CA GLN A 151 -35.88 24.48 -4.65
C GLN A 151 -34.49 25.17 -4.58
N VAL A 152 -33.59 24.93 -5.54
CA VAL A 152 -32.31 25.64 -5.63
C VAL A 152 -32.08 26.05 -7.08
N THR A 153 -31.95 27.35 -7.34
CA THR A 153 -31.52 27.86 -8.65
C THR A 153 -30.17 28.55 -8.48
N VAL A 154 -29.19 28.13 -9.26
CA VAL A 154 -27.90 28.82 -9.39
C VAL A 154 -28.04 29.83 -10.51
N LEU A 155 -27.79 31.10 -10.20
CA LEU A 155 -27.82 32.18 -11.18
C LEU A 155 -26.52 32.20 -12.01
N PRO A 156 -26.52 32.76 -13.24
CA PRO A 156 -25.34 32.80 -14.12
C PRO A 156 -24.09 33.49 -13.51
N ASP A 157 -24.29 34.29 -12.47
CA ASP A 157 -23.27 35.02 -11.71
C ASP A 157 -22.72 34.23 -10.50
N GLY A 158 -23.21 33.00 -10.28
CA GLY A 158 -22.77 32.12 -9.20
C GLY A 158 -23.50 32.31 -7.87
N HIS A 159 -24.53 33.16 -7.80
CA HIS A 159 -25.34 33.28 -6.59
C HIS A 159 -26.31 32.10 -6.41
N VAL A 160 -26.51 31.69 -5.16
CA VAL A 160 -27.46 30.64 -4.75
C VAL A 160 -28.70 31.29 -4.16
N VAL A 161 -29.87 30.99 -4.73
CA VAL A 161 -31.18 31.46 -4.22
C VAL A 161 -32.00 30.28 -3.72
N VAL A 162 -32.54 30.41 -2.51
CA VAL A 162 -33.44 29.44 -1.87
C VAL A 162 -34.83 30.06 -1.67
N GLY A 163 -35.87 29.21 -1.54
CA GLY A 163 -37.25 29.68 -1.34
C GLY A 163 -37.98 30.07 -2.64
N ILE A 164 -37.43 29.68 -3.79
CA ILE A 164 -38.05 29.79 -5.11
C ILE A 164 -38.16 28.42 -5.77
N THR A 165 -39.16 28.24 -6.64
CA THR A 165 -39.45 27.03 -7.40
C THR A 165 -39.49 27.34 -8.89
N LYS A 166 -38.89 26.48 -9.71
CA LYS A 166 -38.89 26.61 -11.18
C LYS A 166 -39.79 25.53 -11.78
N ASN A 167 -40.73 25.91 -12.65
CA ASN A 167 -41.56 24.95 -13.38
C ASN A 167 -40.84 24.38 -14.62
N SER A 168 -41.44 23.38 -15.27
CA SER A 168 -40.90 22.74 -16.49
C SER A 168 -40.80 23.67 -17.70
N ALA A 169 -41.50 24.81 -17.71
CA ALA A 169 -41.39 25.87 -18.70
C ALA A 169 -40.32 26.92 -18.35
N GLY A 170 -39.64 26.76 -17.21
CA GLY A 170 -38.58 27.63 -16.75
C GLY A 170 -39.04 28.87 -15.96
N SER A 171 -40.34 29.03 -15.70
CA SER A 171 -40.85 30.12 -14.86
C SER A 171 -40.47 29.91 -13.40
N VAL A 172 -39.98 30.96 -12.75
CA VAL A 172 -39.59 30.96 -11.33
C VAL A 172 -40.71 31.59 -10.50
N SER A 173 -41.11 30.93 -9.43
CA SER A 173 -42.12 31.40 -8.47
C SER A 173 -41.61 31.31 -7.04
N HIS A 174 -42.08 32.19 -6.17
CA HIS A 174 -41.80 32.17 -4.74
C HIS A 174 -42.56 31.04 -4.03
N VAL A 175 -41.94 30.42 -3.02
CA VAL A 175 -42.63 29.52 -2.09
C VAL A 175 -43.24 30.36 -0.95
N PRO A 176 -44.57 30.56 -0.88
CA PRO A 176 -45.19 31.55 0.01
C PRO A 176 -44.94 31.35 1.51
N SER A 177 -44.53 30.15 1.92
CA SER A 177 -44.23 29.79 3.30
C SER A 177 -42.77 30.02 3.70
N ARG A 178 -41.90 30.52 2.81
CA ARG A 178 -40.46 30.63 3.06
C ARG A 178 -39.91 31.95 2.53
N PRO A 179 -39.20 32.77 3.34
CA PRO A 179 -38.61 34.00 2.84
C PRO A 179 -37.61 33.70 1.71
N ILE A 180 -37.58 34.54 0.68
CA ILE A 180 -36.51 34.49 -0.32
C ILE A 180 -35.24 35.02 0.34
N GLN A 181 -34.18 34.22 0.31
CA GLN A 181 -32.89 34.60 0.88
C GLN A 181 -31.79 34.43 -0.16
N TYR A 182 -30.85 35.38 -0.15
CA TYR A 182 -29.60 35.28 -0.89
C TYR A 182 -28.42 35.17 0.08
N LEU A 183 -27.40 34.43 -0.32
CA LEU A 183 -26.12 34.36 0.38
C LEU A 183 -25.14 35.35 -0.28
N ILE A 184 -24.75 36.39 0.45
CA ILE A 184 -23.69 37.34 0.02
C ILE A 184 -22.59 37.32 1.05
N ALA A 185 -21.35 37.06 0.60
CA ALA A 185 -20.16 37.00 1.45
C ALA A 185 -20.34 36.10 2.70
N GLY A 186 -21.03 34.98 2.55
CA GLY A 186 -21.28 34.01 3.63
C GLY A 186 -22.39 34.39 4.62
N GLN A 187 -23.09 35.51 4.42
CA GLN A 187 -24.25 35.91 5.25
C GLN A 187 -25.55 35.80 4.47
N TRP A 188 -26.56 35.19 5.09
CA TRP A 188 -27.93 35.15 4.57
C TRP A 188 -28.60 36.51 4.75
N ARG A 189 -29.22 37.02 3.69
CA ARG A 189 -30.07 38.22 3.75
C ARG A 189 -31.42 37.94 3.13
N ASN A 190 -32.46 38.51 3.72
CA ASN A 190 -33.82 38.45 3.19
C ASN A 190 -33.96 39.41 2.01
N VAL A 191 -34.71 39.00 0.99
CA VAL A 191 -35.21 39.93 -0.04
C VAL A 191 -36.51 40.54 0.49
N GLU A 192 -36.56 41.86 0.60
CA GLU A 192 -37.82 42.58 0.74
C GLU A 192 -38.52 42.54 -0.62
N VAL A 193 -39.66 41.84 -0.70
CA VAL A 193 -40.48 41.82 -1.91
C VAL A 193 -41.18 43.18 -2.01
N PHE A 194 -40.76 44.02 -2.96
CA PHE A 194 -41.53 45.20 -3.34
C PHE A 194 -42.75 44.72 -4.14
N ASN A 195 -43.93 44.80 -3.53
CA ASN A 195 -45.20 44.69 -4.27
C ASN A 195 -45.37 46.00 -5.05
N GLY A 196 -44.93 46.00 -6.31
CA GLY A 196 -45.32 47.00 -7.32
C GLY A 196 -46.57 46.55 -8.04
#